data_AF-A0A7S2BQ61-F1
#
_entry.id   AF-A0A7S2BQ61-F1
#
_cell.length_a   1.000
_cell.length_b   1.000
_cell.length_c   1.000
_cell.angle_alpha   90.00
_cell.angle_beta   90.00
_cell.angle_gamma   90.00
#
_symmetry.space_group_name_H-M   'P 1'
#
loop_
_entity.id
_entity.type
_entity.pdbx_description
1 polymer ?
#
loop_
_entity_poly.entity_id
_entity_poly.type
_entity_poly.pdbx_seq_one_letter_code
_entity_poly.pdbx_strand_id
1 'polypeptide(L)'
;TSGAIAGPVVNLDLRTLYLRDLRLIGSTSWEEPVFPNLVSYIEAGEIKPVVARSYPLSEIVTAQKEFLKKKHVGKFVLVPPPVTERGEEEKGDNCGMSEMAPKVGGCEEWAVDDLIDS
;
A
#
# COMPACT_ATOMS: atom_id res chain seq x y z
N THR A 1 12.54 -14.22 0.54
CA THR A 1 12.44 -13.09 -0.38
C THR A 1 11.06 -12.50 -0.20
N SER A 2 10.97 -11.17 -0.14
CA SER A 2 9.69 -10.45 0.02
C SER A 2 9.46 -9.44 -1.11
N GLY A 3 10.22 -9.58 -2.18
CA GLY A 3 10.20 -8.70 -3.34
C GLY A 3 11.36 -8.98 -4.29
N ALA A 4 11.28 -8.40 -5.47
CA ALA A 4 12.23 -8.60 -6.56
C ALA A 4 12.49 -7.27 -7.29
N ILE A 5 13.04 -6.28 -6.57
CA ILE A 5 13.28 -4.92 -7.11
C ILE A 5 14.23 -4.89 -8.33
N ALA A 6 15.05 -5.92 -8.49
CA ALA A 6 15.98 -6.09 -9.60
C ALA A 6 15.49 -7.07 -10.69
N GLY A 7 14.21 -7.47 -10.64
CA GLY A 7 13.60 -8.42 -11.57
C GLY A 7 13.36 -9.81 -10.95
N PRO A 8 12.36 -10.56 -11.46
CA PRO A 8 11.91 -11.82 -10.87
C PRO A 8 12.81 -13.03 -11.20
N VAL A 9 13.56 -12.97 -12.31
CA VAL A 9 14.43 -14.06 -12.76
C VAL A 9 15.87 -13.81 -12.29
N VAL A 10 16.43 -14.79 -11.59
CA VAL A 10 17.81 -14.74 -11.08
C VAL A 10 18.56 -16.02 -11.45
N ASN A 11 19.85 -15.89 -11.79
CA ASN A 11 20.72 -17.03 -11.98
C ASN A 11 21.23 -17.53 -10.62
N LEU A 12 20.68 -18.65 -10.13
CA LEU A 12 21.00 -19.24 -8.84
C LEU A 12 21.66 -20.62 -9.03
N ASP A 13 22.87 -20.79 -8.51
CA ASP A 13 23.52 -22.10 -8.47
C ASP A 13 22.96 -22.94 -7.31
N LEU A 14 22.15 -23.95 -7.64
CA LEU A 14 21.52 -24.85 -6.68
C LEU A 14 22.52 -25.60 -5.81
N ARG A 15 23.77 -25.79 -6.27
CA ARG A 15 24.83 -26.43 -5.48
C ARG A 15 25.13 -25.63 -4.22
N THR A 16 25.08 -24.30 -4.30
CA THR A 16 25.27 -23.44 -3.13
C THR A 16 24.17 -23.64 -2.10
N LEU A 17 22.95 -23.94 -2.56
CA LEU A 17 21.80 -24.14 -1.68
C LEU A 17 21.87 -25.50 -0.99
N TYR A 18 21.93 -26.60 -1.76
CA TYR A 18 21.81 -27.94 -1.19
C TYR A 18 23.10 -28.44 -0.53
N LEU A 19 24.29 -28.12 -1.06
CA LEU A 19 25.56 -28.58 -0.46
C LEU A 19 25.92 -27.85 0.82
N ARG A 20 25.29 -26.71 1.09
CA ARG A 20 25.54 -25.89 2.28
C ARG A 20 24.33 -25.83 3.21
N ASP A 21 23.34 -26.70 2.99
CA ASP A 21 22.11 -26.80 3.78
C ASP A 21 21.39 -25.45 3.98
N LEU A 22 21.34 -24.62 2.94
CA LEU A 22 20.72 -23.30 2.98
C LEU A 22 19.22 -23.39 2.65
N ARG A 23 18.42 -22.50 3.25
CA ARG A 23 16.98 -22.36 2.98
C ARG A 23 16.66 -21.03 2.31
N LEU A 24 15.84 -21.07 1.28
CA LEU A 24 15.26 -19.88 0.65
C LEU A 24 13.77 -19.81 1.00
N ILE A 25 13.37 -18.82 1.79
CA ILE A 25 11.99 -18.68 2.31
C ILE A 25 11.34 -17.45 1.70
N GLY A 26 10.20 -17.59 1.03
CA GLY A 26 9.38 -16.49 0.52
C GLY A 26 8.38 -15.97 1.56
N SER A 27 8.03 -14.68 1.50
CA SER A 27 6.98 -14.07 2.33
C SER A 27 6.28 -12.94 1.58
N THR A 28 4.93 -12.95 1.57
CA THR A 28 4.08 -11.95 0.90
C THR A 28 3.46 -10.95 1.88
N SER A 29 3.25 -11.37 3.13
CA SER A 29 2.70 -10.54 4.20
C SER A 29 3.17 -11.06 5.57
N TRP A 30 2.79 -10.34 6.62
CA TRP A 30 3.01 -10.69 8.01
C TRP A 30 1.79 -11.39 8.62
N GLU A 31 2.02 -12.17 9.68
CA GLU A 31 0.95 -12.76 10.50
C GLU A 31 0.30 -11.69 11.38
N GLU A 32 -0.96 -11.90 11.77
CA GLU A 32 -1.76 -10.98 12.60
C GLU A 32 -1.02 -10.43 13.85
N PRO A 33 -0.30 -11.25 14.67
CA PRO A 33 0.36 -10.74 15.87
C PRO A 33 1.62 -9.91 15.59
N VAL A 34 2.18 -9.95 14.37
CA VAL A 34 3.44 -9.28 14.05
C VAL A 34 3.31 -7.76 14.13
N PHE A 35 2.19 -7.21 13.64
CA PHE A 35 1.99 -5.77 13.61
C PHE A 35 1.81 -5.16 15.02
N PRO A 36 0.97 -5.72 15.91
CA PRO A 36 0.90 -5.28 17.31
C PRO A 36 2.25 -5.33 18.03
N ASN A 37 3.04 -6.40 17.82
CA ASN A 37 4.37 -6.50 18.40
C ASN A 37 5.32 -5.41 17.86
N LEU A 38 5.27 -5.11 16.57
CA LEU A 38 6.06 -4.02 16.00
C LEU A 38 5.73 -2.67 16.65
N VAL A 39 4.44 -2.40 16.87
CA VAL A 39 3.98 -1.16 17.53
C VAL A 39 4.51 -1.09 18.97
N SER A 40 4.43 -2.18 19.73
CA SER A 40 4.92 -2.18 21.13
C SER A 40 6.42 -1.90 21.23
N TYR A 41 7.23 -2.41 20.30
CA TYR A 41 8.68 -2.09 20.25
C TYR A 41 8.95 -0.62 19.88
N ILE A 42 8.09 0.01 19.07
CA ILE A 42 8.20 1.44 18.75
C ILE A 42 7.84 2.29 19.97
N GLU A 43 6.76 1.95 20.66
CA GLU A 43 6.31 2.64 21.88
C GLU A 43 7.32 2.50 23.02
N ALA A 44 7.97 1.34 23.15
CA ALA A 44 9.07 1.10 24.09
C ALA A 44 10.38 1.83 23.70
N GLY A 45 10.45 2.43 22.52
CA GLY A 45 11.64 3.12 22.01
C GLY A 45 12.78 2.20 21.56
N GLU A 46 12.53 0.89 21.48
CA GLU A 46 13.49 -0.13 21.02
C GLU A 46 13.71 -0.05 19.50
N ILE A 47 12.65 0.31 18.76
CA ILE A 47 12.70 0.53 17.31
C ILE A 47 12.35 1.98 17.00
N LYS A 48 13.22 2.67 16.26
CA LYS A 48 12.99 4.04 15.80
C LYS A 48 12.70 4.06 14.30
N PRO A 49 11.47 4.36 13.86
CA PRO A 49 11.15 4.43 12.44
C PRO A 49 11.86 5.62 11.78
N VAL A 50 12.52 5.37 10.65
CA VAL A 50 13.22 6.41 9.89
C VAL A 50 12.23 7.03 8.88
N VAL A 51 11.75 8.23 9.20
CA VAL A 51 10.92 9.03 8.29
C VAL A 51 11.84 9.99 7.52
N ALA A 52 11.81 9.90 6.20
CA ALA A 52 12.63 10.75 5.34
C ALA A 52 12.00 12.13 5.14
N ARG A 53 10.70 12.17 4.77
CA ARG A 53 9.92 13.39 4.53
C ARG A 53 8.43 13.14 4.79
N SER A 54 7.71 14.20 5.15
CA SER A 54 6.26 14.21 5.28
C SER A 54 5.66 15.22 4.32
N TYR A 55 4.56 14.85 3.66
CA TYR A 55 3.82 15.69 2.72
C TYR A 55 2.34 15.70 3.09
N PRO A 56 1.60 16.79 2.87
CA PRO A 56 0.14 16.73 2.90
C PRO A 56 -0.36 15.84 1.76
N LEU A 57 -1.50 15.17 1.96
CA LEU A 57 -2.09 14.28 0.96
C LEU A 57 -2.36 15.00 -0.38
N SER A 58 -2.63 16.30 -0.36
CA SER A 58 -2.78 17.15 -1.54
C SER A 58 -1.54 17.19 -2.45
N GLU A 59 -0.35 16.87 -1.92
CA GLU A 59 0.93 16.90 -2.65
C GLU A 59 1.42 15.51 -3.05
N ILE A 60 0.54 14.50 -3.12
CA ILE A 60 0.89 13.11 -3.45
C ILE A 60 1.72 12.99 -4.75
N VAL A 61 1.41 13.79 -5.77
CA VAL A 61 2.14 13.80 -7.05
C VAL A 61 3.60 14.23 -6.85
N THR A 62 3.83 15.25 -6.04
CA THR A 62 5.17 15.74 -5.70
C THR A 62 5.92 14.68 -4.88
N ALA A 63 5.26 14.09 -3.89
CA ALA A 63 5.83 13.03 -3.06
C ALA A 63 6.25 11.81 -3.90
N GLN A 64 5.42 11.37 -4.86
CA GLN A 64 5.73 10.26 -5.77
C GLN A 64 6.89 10.60 -6.71
N LYS A 65 6.92 11.79 -7.30
CA LYS A 65 8.05 12.24 -8.14
C LYS A 65 9.37 12.26 -7.37
N GLU A 66 9.35 12.72 -6.12
CA GLU A 66 10.52 12.71 -5.24
C GLU A 66 10.92 11.29 -4.79
N PHE A 67 9.94 10.41 -4.58
CA PHE A 67 10.17 9.02 -4.22
C PHE A 67 10.90 8.27 -5.35
N LEU A 68 10.48 8.45 -6.60
CA LEU A 68 11.09 7.83 -7.78
C LEU A 68 12.54 8.23 -8.02
N LYS A 69 12.99 9.38 -7.50
CA LYS A 69 14.40 9.81 -7.60
C LYS A 69 15.35 8.93 -6.79
N LYS A 70 14.85 8.07 -5.88
CA LYS A 70 15.64 7.13 -5.05
C LYS A 70 16.78 7.77 -4.25
N LYS A 71 16.71 9.09 -3.97
CA LYS A 71 17.72 9.86 -3.20
C LYS A 71 17.40 9.96 -1.69
N HIS A 72 16.68 9.01 -1.13
CA HIS A 72 16.20 9.07 0.24
C HIS A 72 16.44 7.75 0.98
N VAL A 73 16.63 7.84 2.29
CA VAL A 73 16.69 6.70 3.22
C VAL A 73 15.57 6.89 4.23
N GLY A 74 14.68 5.90 4.35
CA GLY A 74 13.47 5.98 5.18
C GLY A 74 12.19 6.08 4.36
N LYS A 75 11.06 6.26 5.04
CA LYS A 75 9.73 6.30 4.42
C LYS A 75 9.24 7.72 4.17
N PHE A 76 8.42 7.88 3.14
CA PHE A 76 7.64 9.10 2.93
C PHE A 76 6.27 8.93 3.59
N VAL A 77 5.83 9.94 4.31
CA VAL A 77 4.53 9.92 5.01
C VAL A 77 3.60 10.92 4.34
N LEU A 78 2.36 10.50 4.07
CA LEU A 78 1.30 11.38 3.60
C LEU A 78 0.34 11.67 4.75
N VAL A 79 0.10 12.94 5.01
CA VAL A 79 -0.81 13.39 6.07
C VAL A 79 -2.18 13.68 5.47
N PRO A 80 -3.24 12.91 5.81
CA PRO A 80 -4.58 13.17 5.32
C PRO A 80 -5.13 14.51 5.87
N PRO A 81 -6.08 15.15 5.17
CA PRO A 81 -6.77 16.30 5.72
C PRO A 81 -7.53 15.90 7.01
N PRO A 82 -7.74 16.85 7.94
CA PRO A 82 -8.58 16.59 9.11
C PRO A 82 -9.95 16.11 8.64
N VAL A 83 -10.48 15.09 9.31
CA VAL A 83 -11.83 14.59 9.04
C VAL A 83 -12.80 15.67 9.51
N THR A 84 -13.39 16.42 8.58
CA THR A 84 -14.55 17.23 8.88
C THR A 84 -15.70 16.27 9.11
N GLU A 85 -16.26 16.24 10.33
CA GLU A 85 -17.49 15.50 10.58
C GLU A 85 -18.55 16.02 9.60
N ARG A 86 -19.06 15.13 8.75
CA ARG A 86 -20.22 15.45 7.90
C ARG A 86 -21.41 15.64 8.81
N GLY A 87 -21.67 16.90 9.15
CA GLY A 87 -22.94 17.34 9.72
C GLY A 87 -24.09 17.00 8.77
N GLU A 88 -25.13 16.45 9.38
CA GLU A 88 -26.56 16.50 9.05
C GLU A 88 -26.94 16.97 7.64
N GLU A 89 -27.62 16.06 6.96
CA GLU A 89 -28.37 16.22 5.72
C GLU A 89 -29.30 17.45 5.77
N GLU A 90 -28.89 18.57 5.19
CA GLU A 90 -29.80 19.69 4.95
C GLU A 90 -30.76 19.36 3.81
N LYS A 91 -32.00 19.16 4.22
CA LYS A 91 -33.24 19.12 3.46
C LYS A 91 -33.45 20.39 2.63
N GLY A 92 -33.61 20.22 1.31
CA GLY A 92 -34.43 21.08 0.46
C GLY A 92 -33.72 21.66 -0.76
N ASP A 93 -33.96 21.07 -1.92
CA ASP A 93 -34.67 21.78 -2.99
C ASP A 93 -35.23 20.77 -4.00
N ASN A 94 -36.56 20.80 -4.10
CA ASN A 94 -37.38 19.99 -4.96
C ASN A 94 -37.56 20.68 -6.32
N CYS A 95 -36.85 20.22 -7.35
CA CYS A 95 -37.24 20.50 -8.73
C CYS A 95 -37.26 19.19 -9.51
N GLY A 96 -38.47 18.70 -9.78
CA GLY A 96 -38.70 17.46 -10.50
C GLY A 96 -38.38 17.58 -11.98
N MET A 97 -38.02 16.45 -12.59
CA MET A 97 -38.85 15.75 -13.57
C MET A 97 -38.06 14.53 -14.09
N SER A 98 -38.65 13.35 -13.89
CA SER A 98 -38.77 12.25 -14.86
C SER A 98 -37.56 11.83 -15.72
N GLU A 99 -37.06 10.60 -15.55
CA GLU A 99 -37.43 9.45 -16.40
C GLU A 99 -36.49 8.23 -16.22
N MET A 100 -37.14 7.05 -16.22
CA MET A 100 -36.71 5.77 -16.78
C MET A 100 -35.41 5.10 -16.28
N ALA A 101 -35.59 4.11 -15.41
CA ALA A 101 -34.64 3.02 -15.22
C ALA A 101 -34.55 2.12 -16.46
N PRO A 102 -33.43 1.40 -16.62
CA PRO A 102 -33.56 -0.05 -16.70
C PRO A 102 -32.66 -0.77 -15.68
N LYS A 103 -33.20 -1.85 -15.12
CA LYS A 103 -32.48 -2.81 -14.29
C LYS A 103 -31.63 -3.74 -15.16
N VAL A 104 -30.35 -3.86 -14.84
CA VAL A 104 -29.47 -5.02 -15.10
C VAL A 104 -28.38 -4.91 -14.03
N GLY A 105 -28.12 -5.86 -13.12
CA GLY A 105 -27.96 -7.29 -13.32
C GLY A 105 -26.46 -7.58 -13.42
N GLY A 106 -25.86 -8.21 -12.41
CA GLY A 106 -24.47 -8.72 -12.46
C GLY A 106 -23.62 -8.35 -11.24
N CYS A 107 -23.51 -9.26 -10.27
CA CYS A 107 -22.34 -9.35 -9.40
C CYS A 107 -21.19 -9.85 -10.27
N GLU A 108 -20.17 -9.04 -10.50
CA GLU A 108 -18.93 -9.49 -11.13
C GLU A 108 -17.72 -9.05 -10.31
N GLU A 109 -16.96 -10.07 -9.92
CA GLU A 109 -15.63 -10.05 -9.34
C GLU A 109 -14.73 -8.96 -9.94
N TRP A 110 -14.11 -8.16 -9.08
CA TRP A 110 -12.99 -7.33 -9.48
C TRP A 110 -11.77 -8.23 -9.66
N ALA A 111 -11.57 -8.69 -10.90
CA ALA A 111 -10.30 -9.18 -11.39
C ALA A 111 -9.28 -8.03 -11.32
N VAL A 112 -8.37 -8.11 -10.35
CA VAL A 112 -7.17 -7.26 -10.28
C VAL A 112 -5.99 -8.15 -10.67
N ASP A 113 -5.99 -8.59 -11.92
CA ASP A 113 -4.84 -9.20 -12.58
C ASP A 113 -4.82 -8.65 -13.99
N ASP A 114 -3.95 -7.67 -14.25
CA ASP A 114 -3.33 -7.38 -15.57
C ASP A 114 -2.63 -6.02 -15.56
N LEU A 115 -1.64 -5.84 -14.67
CA LEU A 115 -0.72 -4.70 -14.81
C LEU A 115 0.66 -4.91 -14.16
N ILE A 116 1.16 -6.15 -14.21
CA ILE A 116 2.57 -6.46 -13.95
C ILE A 116 3.04 -7.48 -15.00
N ASP A 117 3.24 -7.02 -16.24
CA ASP A 117 4.39 -7.45 -17.06
C ASP A 117 4.50 -6.55 -18.30
N SER A 118 5.53 -5.68 -18.31
CA SER A 118 6.12 -5.03 -19.49
C SER A 118 7.51 -4.52 -19.14
#